data_AF-A0A1S1NVN3-F1
#
_entry.id   AF-A0A1S1NVN3-F1
#
_cell.length_a   1.000
_cell.length_b   1.000
_cell.length_c   1.000
_cell.angle_alpha   90.00
_cell.angle_beta   90.00
_cell.angle_gamma   90.00
#
_symmetry.space_group_name_H-M   'P 1'
#
loop_
_entity.id
_entity.type
_entity.pdbx_description
1 polymer ?
#
loop_
_entity_poly.entity_id
_entity_poly.type
_entity_poly.pdbx_seq_one_letter_code
_entity_poly.pdbx_strand_id
1 'polypeptide(L)'
;MKKRAFLLLSTIFLSPLAYSQPQDITQLNPNVVAAANCQGQITGIAISNYSSGILNEQRTKAMMYGATLYEFFVLFQEESLSHLQKYQQQYAQFEQSARTQVLESIDNGNFTWDSQGDIDVCTARMTEALTSPYPSEMTQTFRDHIKQNLDQRFEAMKNIMGAMQ
;
A
#
# COMPACT_ATOMS: atom_id res chain seq x y z
N MET A 1 -25.08 27.33 32.15
CA MET A 1 -24.36 26.46 33.11
C MET A 1 -24.73 25.02 32.78
N LYS A 2 -23.87 24.05 32.48
CA LYS A 2 -22.42 23.88 32.54
C LYS A 2 -22.01 23.04 31.32
N LYS A 3 -20.96 23.48 30.61
CA LYS A 3 -20.15 22.60 29.76
C LYS A 3 -19.62 21.47 30.63
N ARG A 4 -19.83 20.21 30.26
CA ARG A 4 -19.05 19.09 30.77
C ARG A 4 -18.25 18.53 29.60
N ALA A 5 -17.04 19.05 29.51
CA ALA A 5 -15.94 18.40 28.84
C ALA A 5 -15.72 17.04 29.52
N PHE A 6 -15.70 15.98 28.72
CA PHE A 6 -14.97 14.77 29.06
C PHE A 6 -14.03 14.51 27.89
N LEU A 7 -12.91 15.24 27.91
CA LEU A 7 -11.66 14.73 27.36
C LEU A 7 -11.41 13.37 28.02
N LEU A 8 -11.21 12.32 27.22
CA LEU A 8 -10.36 11.15 27.51
C LEU A 8 -10.57 10.10 26.42
N LEU A 9 -9.95 10.29 25.25
CA LEU A 9 -9.57 9.21 24.34
C LEU A 9 -8.57 9.73 23.28
N SER A 10 -7.55 10.42 23.77
CA SER A 10 -6.33 10.73 23.03
C SER A 10 -5.19 9.95 23.67
N THR A 11 -5.30 8.61 23.66
CA THR A 11 -4.13 7.74 23.80
C THR A 11 -3.46 7.68 22.44
N ILE A 12 -2.63 8.70 22.27
CA ILE A 12 -1.50 8.82 21.37
C ILE A 12 -0.89 7.45 21.06
N PHE A 13 -0.84 7.11 19.77
CA PHE A 13 -0.06 6.03 19.15
C PHE A 13 1.46 6.31 19.26
N LEU A 14 1.96 6.56 20.47
CA LEU A 14 3.40 6.53 20.75
C LEU A 14 3.67 5.23 21.49
N SER A 15 3.89 4.16 20.75
CA SER A 15 4.52 2.97 21.31
C SER A 15 5.95 3.37 21.72
N PRO A 16 6.34 3.23 23.01
CA PRO A 16 7.76 3.16 23.31
C PRO A 16 8.35 2.00 22.51
N LEU A 17 9.63 2.10 22.15
CA LEU A 17 10.48 1.01 21.65
C LEU A 17 10.59 -0.08 22.73
N ALA A 18 9.48 -0.73 23.05
CA ALA A 18 9.46 -1.99 23.74
C ALA A 18 9.96 -3.00 22.71
N TYR A 19 11.22 -3.42 22.85
CA TYR A 19 11.74 -4.59 22.17
C TYR A 19 10.85 -5.77 22.57
N SER A 20 9.84 -6.06 21.74
CA SER A 20 9.11 -7.31 21.85
C SER A 20 10.12 -8.43 21.60
N GLN A 21 10.01 -9.49 22.40
CA GLN A 21 10.75 -10.74 22.16
C GLN A 21 10.66 -11.06 20.66
N PRO A 22 11.76 -11.48 19.99
CA PRO A 22 11.72 -11.79 18.57
C PRO A 22 10.68 -12.88 18.35
N GLN A 23 9.48 -12.47 17.94
CA GLN A 23 8.46 -13.41 17.56
C GLN A 23 8.89 -14.00 16.22
N ASP A 24 8.67 -15.29 16.08
CA ASP A 24 9.09 -16.05 14.91
C ASP A 24 8.42 -15.47 13.64
N ILE A 25 9.23 -14.88 12.77
CA ILE A 25 8.77 -14.28 11.50
C ILE A 25 8.16 -15.32 10.56
N THR A 26 8.43 -16.61 10.77
CA THR A 26 7.80 -17.69 9.99
C THR A 26 6.32 -17.84 10.27
N GLN A 27 5.83 -17.24 11.36
CA GLN A 27 4.41 -17.22 11.70
C GLN A 27 3.65 -16.07 11.03
N LEU A 28 4.35 -15.16 10.32
CA LEU A 28 3.70 -14.04 9.66
C LEU A 28 3.11 -14.47 8.33
N ASN A 29 1.93 -13.92 8.03
CA ASN A 29 1.27 -14.14 6.77
C ASN A 29 1.98 -13.38 5.64
N PRO A 30 2.46 -14.06 4.59
CA PRO A 30 3.19 -13.41 3.51
C PRO A 30 2.35 -12.39 2.74
N ASN A 31 1.03 -12.58 2.63
CA ASN A 31 0.14 -11.62 1.97
C ASN A 31 0.04 -10.32 2.77
N VAL A 32 -0.06 -10.44 4.09
CA VAL A 32 -0.08 -9.29 5.00
C VAL A 32 1.28 -8.58 5.02
N VAL A 33 2.39 -9.33 5.05
CA VAL A 33 3.75 -8.74 4.94
C VAL A 33 3.88 -7.97 3.61
N ALA A 34 3.42 -8.54 2.50
CA ALA A 34 3.44 -7.86 1.21
C ALA A 34 2.59 -6.58 1.21
N ALA A 35 1.40 -6.61 1.82
CA ALA A 35 0.54 -5.44 1.93
C ALA A 35 1.16 -4.33 2.80
N ALA A 36 1.77 -4.68 3.92
CA ALA A 36 2.50 -3.75 4.78
C ALA A 36 3.69 -3.11 4.04
N ASN A 37 4.48 -3.90 3.30
CA ASN A 37 5.56 -3.36 2.46
C ASN A 37 5.02 -2.40 1.39
N CYS A 38 3.94 -2.77 0.71
CA CYS A 38 3.32 -1.92 -0.30
C CYS A 38 2.78 -0.61 0.28
N GLN A 39 2.17 -0.65 1.48
CA GLN A 39 1.77 0.56 2.18
C GLN A 39 2.98 1.46 2.41
N GLY A 40 4.08 0.88 2.91
CA GLY A 40 5.28 1.62 3.26
C GLY A 40 5.89 2.31 2.03
N GLN A 41 6.03 1.57 0.93
CA GLN A 41 6.56 2.09 -0.32
C GLN A 41 5.71 3.23 -0.89
N ILE A 42 4.38 3.05 -0.97
CA ILE A 42 3.45 4.08 -1.47
C ILE A 42 3.48 5.32 -0.57
N THR A 43 3.60 5.14 0.75
CA THR A 43 3.72 6.26 1.69
C THR A 43 5.05 7.00 1.51
N GLY A 44 6.16 6.27 1.36
CA GLY A 44 7.48 6.85 1.12
C GLY A 44 7.51 7.72 -0.14
N ILE A 45 7.00 7.21 -1.26
CA ILE A 45 6.96 7.97 -2.52
C ILE A 45 5.98 9.16 -2.43
N ALA A 46 4.85 9.03 -1.72
CA ALA A 46 3.90 10.13 -1.54
C ALA A 46 4.50 11.29 -0.73
N ILE A 47 5.27 10.99 0.33
CA ILE A 47 5.99 11.98 1.14
C ILE A 47 7.09 12.63 0.32
N SER A 48 7.90 11.84 -0.41
CA SER A 48 8.95 12.38 -1.27
C SER A 48 8.38 13.33 -2.30
N ASN A 49 7.34 12.91 -3.04
CA ASN A 49 6.71 13.73 -4.06
C ASN A 49 6.05 15.00 -3.50
N TYR A 50 5.57 14.99 -2.25
CA TYR A 50 5.12 16.20 -1.56
C TYR A 50 6.28 17.16 -1.33
N SER A 51 7.39 16.65 -0.78
CA SER A 51 8.58 17.46 -0.50
C SER A 51 9.19 18.09 -1.76
N SER A 52 9.10 17.40 -2.90
CA SER A 52 9.55 17.89 -4.21
C SER A 52 8.53 18.79 -4.93
N GLY A 53 7.37 19.06 -4.34
CA GLY A 53 6.33 19.90 -4.95
C GLY A 53 5.57 19.26 -6.12
N ILE A 54 5.75 17.95 -6.36
CA ILE A 54 5.04 17.19 -7.39
C ILE A 54 3.59 16.95 -6.97
N LEU A 55 3.41 16.54 -5.70
CA LEU A 55 2.09 16.38 -5.10
C LEU A 55 1.79 17.54 -4.15
N ASN A 56 0.52 17.92 -4.11
CA ASN A 56 0.02 18.78 -3.05
C ASN A 56 -0.43 17.93 -1.85
N GLU A 57 -0.67 18.59 -0.72
CA GLU A 57 -1.05 17.93 0.53
C GLU A 57 -2.27 17.02 0.40
N GLN A 58 -3.29 17.45 -0.34
CA GLN A 58 -4.52 16.67 -0.56
C GLN A 58 -4.21 15.35 -1.27
N ARG A 59 -3.41 15.39 -2.34
CA ARG A 59 -3.05 14.20 -3.12
C ARG A 59 -2.16 13.25 -2.31
N THR A 60 -1.21 13.78 -1.56
CA THR A 60 -0.36 12.99 -0.66
C THR A 60 -1.20 12.27 0.40
N LYS A 61 -2.12 12.97 1.07
CA LYS A 61 -3.04 12.37 2.04
C LYS A 61 -3.93 11.30 1.43
N ALA A 62 -4.43 11.51 0.21
CA ALA A 62 -5.25 10.52 -0.49
C ALA A 62 -4.47 9.23 -0.79
N MET A 63 -3.22 9.35 -1.25
CA MET A 63 -2.36 8.18 -1.50
C MET A 63 -2.07 7.41 -0.20
N MET A 64 -1.66 8.11 0.85
CA MET A 64 -1.39 7.49 2.16
C MET A 64 -2.64 6.80 2.73
N TYR A 65 -3.80 7.45 2.62
CA TYR A 65 -5.06 6.88 3.07
C TYR A 65 -5.42 5.60 2.31
N GLY A 66 -5.31 5.61 0.98
CA GLY A 66 -5.55 4.43 0.15
C GLY A 66 -4.61 3.27 0.49
N ALA A 67 -3.32 3.58 0.64
CA ALA A 67 -2.30 2.60 1.00
C ALA A 67 -2.57 1.96 2.37
N THR A 68 -2.94 2.76 3.37
CA THR A 68 -3.33 2.27 4.70
C THR A 68 -4.62 1.45 4.65
N LEU A 69 -5.63 1.88 3.88
CA LEU A 69 -6.86 1.08 3.70
C LEU A 69 -6.57 -0.28 3.09
N TYR A 70 -5.68 -0.34 2.10
CA TYR A 70 -5.26 -1.59 1.47
C TYR A 70 -4.61 -2.55 2.46
N GLU A 71 -3.66 -2.07 3.28
CA GLU A 71 -3.04 -2.89 4.31
C GLU A 71 -4.09 -3.45 5.27
N PHE A 72 -4.98 -2.61 5.79
CA PHE A 72 -6.04 -3.05 6.71
C PHE A 72 -7.03 -4.02 6.05
N PHE A 73 -7.37 -3.81 4.78
CA PHE A 73 -8.21 -4.72 4.03
C PHE A 73 -7.60 -6.12 3.97
N VAL A 74 -6.31 -6.22 3.60
CA VAL A 74 -5.59 -7.51 3.55
C VAL A 74 -5.44 -8.10 4.95
N LEU A 75 -5.07 -7.29 5.96
CA LEU A 75 -4.97 -7.73 7.36
C LEU A 75 -6.26 -8.41 7.84
N PHE A 76 -7.43 -7.81 7.61
CA PHE A 76 -8.70 -8.35 8.07
C PHE A 76 -9.25 -9.49 7.20
N GLN A 77 -8.83 -9.57 5.94
CA GLN A 77 -9.20 -10.66 5.04
C GLN A 77 -8.41 -11.94 5.36
N GLU A 78 -7.12 -11.80 5.68
CA GLU A 78 -6.18 -12.92 5.74
C GLU A 78 -5.94 -13.42 7.17
N GLU A 79 -6.16 -12.59 8.19
CA GLU A 79 -5.80 -12.92 9.57
C GLU A 79 -6.91 -12.73 10.59
N SER A 80 -6.84 -13.53 11.65
CA SER A 80 -7.74 -13.41 12.79
C SER A 80 -7.34 -12.25 13.70
N LEU A 81 -8.30 -11.63 14.38
CA LEU A 81 -8.03 -10.51 15.29
C LEU A 81 -7.01 -10.86 16.38
N SER A 82 -7.02 -12.09 16.89
CA SER A 82 -6.04 -12.54 17.89
C SER A 82 -4.63 -12.65 17.33
N HIS A 83 -4.48 -13.08 16.07
CA HIS A 83 -3.20 -13.07 15.37
C HIS A 83 -2.70 -11.64 15.19
N LEU A 84 -3.57 -10.74 14.71
CA LEU A 84 -3.21 -9.33 14.52
C LEU A 84 -2.76 -8.67 15.82
N GLN A 85 -3.48 -8.89 16.92
CA GLN A 85 -3.07 -8.37 18.24
C GLN A 85 -1.69 -8.87 18.68
N LYS A 86 -1.35 -10.11 18.33
CA LYS A 86 -0.06 -10.71 18.69
C LYS A 86 1.09 -10.19 17.84
N TYR A 87 0.88 -9.99 16.53
CA TYR A 87 1.93 -9.73 15.53
C TYR A 87 1.88 -8.33 14.90
N GLN A 88 1.01 -7.41 15.37
CA GLN A 88 0.86 -6.07 14.79
C GLN A 88 2.17 -5.27 14.72
N GLN A 89 3.07 -5.44 15.69
CA GLN A 89 4.34 -4.70 15.72
C GLN A 89 5.28 -5.17 14.61
N GLN A 90 5.27 -6.46 14.30
CA GLN A 90 6.09 -7.05 13.25
C GLN A 90 5.58 -6.58 11.88
N TYR A 91 4.27 -6.56 11.65
CA TYR A 91 3.71 -6.01 10.41
C TYR A 91 4.05 -4.51 10.25
N ALA A 92 3.91 -3.72 11.31
CA ALA A 92 4.29 -2.30 11.29
C ALA A 92 5.79 -2.07 11.05
N GLN A 93 6.67 -3.01 11.43
CA GLN A 93 8.09 -2.93 11.11
C GLN A 93 8.37 -3.09 9.61
N PHE A 94 7.63 -3.96 8.90
CA PHE A 94 7.75 -4.07 7.43
C PHE A 94 7.29 -2.78 6.76
N GLU A 95 6.17 -2.23 7.20
CA GLU A 95 5.65 -0.94 6.75
C GLU A 95 6.69 0.19 6.92
N GLN A 96 7.22 0.34 8.13
CA GLN A 96 8.22 1.36 8.42
C GLN A 96 9.51 1.15 7.63
N SER A 97 10.01 -0.09 7.54
CA SER A 97 11.24 -0.41 6.81
C SER A 97 11.12 -0.09 5.33
N ALA A 98 10.00 -0.47 4.70
CA ALA A 98 9.74 -0.20 3.30
C ALA A 98 9.63 1.31 3.01
N ARG A 99 8.95 2.08 3.88
CA ARG A 99 8.90 3.53 3.77
C ARG A 99 10.28 4.16 3.87
N THR A 100 11.05 3.79 4.88
CA THR A 100 12.41 4.31 5.09
C THR A 100 13.30 3.98 3.91
N GLN A 101 13.23 2.75 3.39
CA GLN A 101 14.00 2.33 2.22
C GLN A 101 13.72 3.21 0.99
N VAL A 102 12.46 3.55 0.72
CA VAL A 102 12.12 4.45 -0.41
C VAL A 102 12.70 5.84 -0.20
N LEU A 103 12.51 6.43 0.99
CA LEU A 103 13.02 7.77 1.30
C LEU A 103 14.56 7.82 1.21
N GLU A 104 15.25 6.86 1.80
CA GLU A 104 16.71 6.76 1.76
C GLU A 104 17.22 6.50 0.33
N SER A 105 16.51 5.71 -0.47
CA SER A 105 16.91 5.46 -1.86
C SER A 105 16.81 6.73 -2.69
N ILE A 106 15.80 7.57 -2.46
CA ILE A 106 15.64 8.86 -3.14
C ILE A 106 16.73 9.83 -2.69
N ASP A 107 16.91 10.00 -1.37
CA ASP A 107 17.89 10.93 -0.80
C ASP A 107 19.33 10.60 -1.24
N ASN A 108 19.65 9.31 -1.37
CA ASN A 108 20.97 8.84 -1.81
C ASN A 108 21.12 8.79 -3.34
N GLY A 109 20.09 9.16 -4.11
CA GLY A 109 20.13 9.11 -5.59
C GLY A 109 20.13 7.70 -6.18
N ASN A 110 19.72 6.69 -5.41
CA ASN A 110 19.65 5.28 -5.80
C ASN A 110 18.25 4.84 -6.26
N PHE A 111 17.26 5.73 -6.22
CA PHE A 111 15.90 5.43 -6.68
C PHE A 111 15.86 5.38 -8.22
N THR A 112 15.51 4.22 -8.78
CA THR A 112 15.51 3.98 -10.23
C THR A 112 14.10 3.74 -10.78
N TRP A 113 14.01 3.55 -12.09
CA TRP A 113 12.77 3.09 -12.73
C TRP A 113 12.32 1.71 -12.25
N ASP A 114 13.23 0.85 -11.82
CA ASP A 114 12.88 -0.45 -11.23
C ASP A 114 12.20 -0.25 -9.87
N SER A 115 12.73 0.66 -9.04
CA SER A 115 12.09 1.05 -7.77
C SER A 115 10.69 1.64 -7.97
N GLN A 116 10.52 2.44 -9.03
CA GLN A 116 9.19 2.93 -9.41
C GLN A 116 8.27 1.79 -9.88
N GLY A 117 8.80 0.80 -10.61
CA GLY A 117 8.06 -0.39 -11.03
C GLY A 117 7.49 -1.19 -9.86
N ASP A 118 8.24 -1.32 -8.76
CA ASP A 118 7.75 -1.98 -7.54
C ASP A 118 6.56 -1.23 -6.91
N ILE A 119 6.63 0.11 -6.87
CA ILE A 119 5.53 0.96 -6.41
C ILE A 119 4.29 0.83 -7.32
N ASP A 120 4.50 0.72 -8.64
CA ASP A 120 3.42 0.56 -9.61
C ASP A 120 2.70 -0.78 -9.41
N VAL A 121 3.45 -1.86 -9.14
CA VAL A 121 2.88 -3.18 -8.77
C VAL A 121 2.06 -3.07 -7.49
N CYS A 122 2.57 -2.37 -6.47
CA CYS A 122 1.83 -2.14 -5.23
C CYS A 122 0.52 -1.35 -5.46
N THR A 123 0.57 -0.34 -6.33
CA THR A 123 -0.61 0.46 -6.69
C THR A 123 -1.65 -0.38 -7.43
N ALA A 124 -1.22 -1.28 -8.32
CA ALA A 124 -2.10 -2.21 -9.01
C ALA A 124 -2.79 -3.19 -8.03
N ARG A 125 -2.03 -3.79 -7.11
CA ARG A 125 -2.57 -4.68 -6.06
C ARG A 125 -3.58 -3.99 -5.15
N MET A 126 -3.26 -2.76 -4.73
CA MET A 126 -4.19 -1.92 -3.96
C MET A 126 -5.49 -1.70 -4.72
N THR A 127 -5.40 -1.35 -6.01
CA THR A 127 -6.58 -1.12 -6.85
C THR A 127 -7.41 -2.39 -6.98
N GLU A 128 -6.79 -3.53 -7.24
CA GLU A 128 -7.48 -4.83 -7.34
C GLU A 128 -8.23 -5.18 -6.06
N ALA A 129 -7.55 -5.08 -4.91
CA ALA A 129 -8.13 -5.40 -3.61
C ALA A 129 -9.29 -4.46 -3.23
N LEU A 130 -9.10 -3.14 -3.38
CA LEU A 130 -10.07 -2.15 -2.92
C LEU A 130 -11.25 -1.92 -3.87
N THR A 131 -11.19 -2.43 -5.10
CA THR A 131 -12.30 -2.30 -6.07
C THR A 131 -13.22 -3.51 -6.11
N SER A 132 -12.93 -4.55 -5.32
CA SER A 132 -13.75 -5.75 -5.20
C SER A 132 -14.69 -5.69 -3.97
N PRO A 133 -15.96 -6.12 -4.08
CA PRO A 133 -16.62 -6.66 -5.26
C PRO A 133 -16.98 -5.56 -6.27
N TYR A 134 -16.87 -5.90 -7.55
CA TYR A 134 -17.30 -5.01 -8.63
C TYR A 134 -18.81 -4.74 -8.57
N PRO A 135 -19.28 -3.61 -9.15
CA PRO A 135 -20.71 -3.37 -9.35
C PRO A 135 -21.40 -4.56 -10.00
N SER A 136 -22.65 -4.84 -9.62
CA SER A 136 -23.41 -6.01 -10.10
C SER A 136 -23.54 -6.09 -11.63
N GLU A 137 -23.49 -4.93 -12.28
CA GLU A 137 -23.55 -4.72 -13.72
C GLU A 137 -22.26 -5.17 -14.42
N MET A 138 -21.12 -5.15 -13.72
CA MET A 138 -19.84 -5.66 -14.22
C MET A 138 -19.77 -7.18 -14.12
N THR A 139 -20.61 -7.87 -14.90
CA THR A 139 -20.64 -9.34 -14.97
C THR A 139 -19.29 -9.93 -15.37
N GLN A 140 -19.06 -11.22 -15.08
CA GLN A 140 -17.83 -11.91 -15.50
C GLN A 140 -17.62 -11.82 -17.01
N THR A 141 -18.66 -12.07 -17.81
CA THR A 141 -18.62 -11.94 -19.28
C THR A 141 -18.19 -10.55 -19.74
N PHE A 142 -18.69 -9.51 -19.08
CA PHE A 142 -18.30 -8.13 -19.39
C PHE A 142 -16.82 -7.87 -19.05
N ARG A 143 -16.34 -8.36 -17.90
CA ARG A 143 -14.92 -8.25 -17.51
C ARG A 143 -14.01 -9.03 -18.46
N ASP A 144 -14.41 -10.22 -18.89
CA ASP A 144 -13.66 -11.02 -19.86
C ASP A 144 -13.55 -10.30 -21.20
N HIS A 145 -14.62 -9.64 -21.64
CA HIS A 145 -14.61 -8.83 -22.85
C HIS A 145 -13.66 -7.62 -22.72
N ILE A 146 -13.68 -6.92 -21.58
CA ILE A 146 -12.72 -5.84 -21.30
C ILE A 146 -11.29 -6.38 -21.39
N LYS A 147 -11.01 -7.53 -20.76
CA LYS A 147 -9.67 -8.14 -20.76
C LYS A 147 -9.20 -8.48 -22.17
N GLN A 148 -10.02 -9.14 -22.98
CA GLN A 148 -9.68 -9.46 -24.36
C GLN A 148 -9.35 -8.21 -25.19
N ASN A 149 -10.14 -7.14 -25.04
CA ASN A 149 -9.88 -5.87 -25.74
C ASN A 149 -8.57 -5.22 -25.27
N LEU A 150 -8.25 -5.31 -23.97
CA LEU A 150 -6.98 -4.80 -23.42
C LEU A 150 -5.79 -5.60 -23.97
N ASP A 151 -5.87 -6.93 -23.99
CA ASP A 151 -4.81 -7.81 -24.51
C ASP A 151 -4.51 -7.51 -25.98
N GLN A 152 -5.56 -7.34 -26.81
CA GLN A 152 -5.41 -6.96 -28.22
C GLN A 152 -4.73 -5.60 -28.38
N ARG A 153 -5.12 -4.61 -27.59
CA ARG A 153 -4.50 -3.28 -27.62
C ARG A 153 -3.04 -3.35 -27.20
N PHE A 154 -2.73 -4.12 -26.15
CA PHE A 154 -1.36 -4.29 -25.67
C PHE A 154 -0.46 -4.91 -26.74
N GLU A 155 -0.90 -5.99 -27.38
CA GLU A 155 -0.13 -6.61 -28.47
C GLU A 155 0.03 -5.69 -29.68
N ALA A 156 -0.99 -4.89 -30.02
CA ALA A 156 -0.87 -3.89 -31.07
C ALA A 156 0.20 -2.83 -30.74
N MET A 157 0.20 -2.30 -29.51
CA MET A 157 1.20 -1.32 -29.07
C MET A 157 2.61 -1.91 -29.05
N LYS A 158 2.75 -3.13 -28.56
CA LYS A 158 4.03 -3.86 -28.55
C LYS A 158 4.58 -4.05 -29.97
N ASN A 159 3.74 -4.37 -30.94
CA ASN A 159 4.17 -4.47 -32.35
C ASN A 159 4.61 -3.12 -32.91
N ILE A 160 3.90 -2.03 -32.60
CA ILE A 160 4.29 -0.67 -33.00
C ILE A 160 5.66 -0.32 -32.42
N MET A 161 5.87 -0.57 -31.11
CA MET A 161 7.14 -0.30 -30.45
C MET A 161 8.29 -1.12 -31.05
N GLY A 162 8.05 -2.40 -31.35
CA GLY A 162 9.04 -3.26 -31.99
C GLY A 162 9.40 -2.85 -33.42
N ALA A 163 8.47 -2.22 -34.15
CA ALA A 163 8.72 -1.70 -35.50
C ALA A 163 9.47 -0.35 -35.52
N MET A 164 9.58 0.33 -34.37
CA MET A 164 10.30 1.60 -34.21
C MET A 164 11.77 1.41 -33.78
N GLN A 165 12.19 0.18 -33.49
CA GLN A 165 13.56 -0.22 -33.14
C GLN A 165 14.30 -0.70 -34.39
#